data_AF-A0A5N7U673-F1
#
_entry.id   AF-A0A5N7U673-F1
#
_cell.length_a   1.000
_cell.length_b   1.000
_cell.length_c   1.000
_cell.angle_alpha   90.00
_cell.angle_beta   90.00
_cell.angle_gamma   90.00
#
_symmetry.space_group_name_H-M   'P 1'
#
loop_
_entity.id
_entity.type
_entity.pdbx_description
1 polymer ?
#
loop_
_entity_poly.entity_id
_entity_poly.type
_entity_poly.pdbx_seq_one_letter_code
_entity_poly.pdbx_strand_id
1 'polypeptide(L)'
;MKKFSFLLILSLLLFTACKKDHVDATNTKTLQSSINDMTSSLPTIKQIKFNEALYILKTFGVDADGDINELKALGQLINGKKVPEIMAMADEVAQKNGIEWASTAPPSLGEMNIFGDDKAKESDPNDVRANSLSILTRPTGDDGTGAPTALQIIPRLVDNAGNPVAFTGAGLEATLEVFSNGVKLATAKNLMQDNNFKGFNLKFSSIPAAKVIDGKIDITVSVKTTAKTFKMSKIGLDVNPAALKVPEVPKVDSTAVNQDPAVVDPNNPGATPSTTPADPAATPATPAAPKQPTADPRSTVNSFLNNVSSQNLKAAYNASSNPSWGSYESFSNPNSGFGAVKNVSVKNITTNGTSTNSASVNATYDVTDKSGKTTSLKVTFGLKNVNGDWKISSYKINP
;
A
#
# COMPACT_ATOMS: atom_id res chain seq x y z
N MET A 1 -42.39 57.10 -22.05
CA MET A 1 -41.39 56.05 -22.37
C MET A 1 -39.94 56.39 -22.02
N LYS A 2 -39.49 57.66 -21.97
CA LYS A 2 -38.09 58.00 -21.59
C LYS A 2 -37.72 57.77 -20.10
N LYS A 3 -38.68 57.80 -19.17
CA LYS A 3 -38.42 57.63 -17.71
C LYS A 3 -38.29 56.16 -17.28
N PHE A 4 -38.98 55.23 -17.95
CA PHE A 4 -38.85 53.79 -17.69
C PHE A 4 -37.54 53.20 -18.25
N SER A 5 -36.99 53.80 -19.31
CA SER A 5 -35.69 53.37 -19.85
C SER A 5 -34.53 53.69 -18.91
N PHE A 6 -34.62 54.78 -18.13
CA PHE A 6 -33.59 55.15 -17.14
C PHE A 6 -33.60 54.24 -15.90
N LEU A 7 -34.79 53.79 -15.47
CA LEU A 7 -34.95 52.86 -14.35
C LEU A 7 -34.43 51.46 -14.68
N LEU A 8 -34.55 51.03 -15.94
CA LEU A 8 -34.06 49.73 -16.41
C LEU A 8 -32.53 49.69 -16.59
N ILE A 9 -31.92 50.83 -16.94
CA ILE A 9 -30.46 50.99 -16.98
C ILE A 9 -29.87 51.07 -15.56
N LEU A 10 -30.56 51.70 -14.61
CA LEU A 10 -30.12 51.75 -13.21
C LEU A 10 -30.24 50.39 -12.50
N SER A 11 -31.23 49.56 -12.86
CA SER A 11 -31.35 48.18 -12.35
C SER A 11 -30.30 47.23 -12.94
N LEU A 12 -29.75 47.52 -14.12
CA LEU A 12 -28.68 46.71 -14.73
C LEU A 12 -27.30 46.98 -14.10
N LEU A 13 -27.12 48.12 -13.43
CA LEU A 13 -25.89 48.47 -12.70
C LEU A 13 -25.82 47.84 -11.30
N LEU A 14 -26.93 47.30 -10.76
CA LEU A 14 -26.98 46.73 -9.40
C LEU A 14 -26.53 45.26 -9.30
N PHE A 15 -26.15 44.62 -10.42
CA PHE A 15 -25.63 43.26 -10.45
C PHE A 15 -24.14 43.17 -10.80
N THR A 16 -23.40 44.29 -10.78
CA THR A 16 -21.94 44.22 -10.70
C THR A 16 -21.57 43.85 -9.27
N ALA A 17 -21.54 42.55 -8.95
CA ALA A 17 -20.91 42.08 -7.72
C ALA A 17 -19.47 42.61 -7.72
N CYS A 18 -19.17 43.59 -6.86
CA CYS A 18 -17.81 44.07 -6.65
C CYS A 18 -16.98 42.89 -6.15
N LYS A 19 -16.18 42.31 -7.05
CA LYS A 19 -15.16 41.33 -6.68
C LYS A 19 -14.22 41.98 -5.67
N LYS A 20 -13.88 41.26 -4.60
CA LYS A 20 -12.91 41.75 -3.62
C LYS A 20 -11.52 41.86 -4.27
N ASP A 21 -10.82 42.96 -4.00
CA ASP A 21 -9.47 43.23 -4.52
C ASP A 21 -8.35 43.03 -3.47
N HIS A 22 -8.72 42.65 -2.25
CA HIS A 22 -7.85 42.36 -1.12
C HIS A 22 -8.42 41.19 -0.31
N VAL A 23 -7.57 40.55 0.49
CA VAL A 23 -7.98 39.41 1.32
C VAL A 23 -8.81 39.89 2.51
N ASP A 24 -9.92 39.20 2.77
CA ASP A 24 -10.78 39.38 3.94
C ASP A 24 -10.75 38.10 4.80
N ALA A 25 -9.90 38.08 5.83
CA ALA A 25 -9.74 36.94 6.72
C ALA A 25 -10.59 37.01 8.00
N THR A 26 -11.71 37.75 7.98
CA THR A 26 -12.62 37.86 9.15
C THR A 26 -13.09 36.48 9.64
N ASN A 27 -13.32 35.55 8.73
CA ASN A 27 -13.51 34.13 9.00
C ASN A 27 -13.07 33.29 7.78
N THR A 28 -13.11 31.96 7.89
CA THR A 28 -12.68 31.05 6.82
C THR A 28 -13.50 31.23 5.53
N LYS A 29 -14.80 31.51 5.64
CA LYS A 29 -15.68 31.72 4.49
C LYS A 29 -15.36 33.02 3.75
N THR A 30 -15.08 34.11 4.47
CA THR A 30 -14.67 35.38 3.86
C THR A 30 -13.27 35.28 3.25
N LEU A 31 -12.37 34.51 3.89
CA LEU A 31 -11.02 34.26 3.40
C LEU A 31 -11.07 33.55 2.05
N GLN A 32 -11.85 32.46 1.99
CA GLN A 32 -12.03 31.71 0.77
C GLN A 32 -12.72 32.53 -0.33
N SER A 33 -13.82 33.23 0.01
CA SER A 33 -14.53 34.08 -0.95
C SER A 33 -13.63 35.19 -1.51
N SER A 34 -12.85 35.87 -0.67
CA SER A 34 -11.96 36.94 -1.11
C SER A 34 -10.82 36.44 -1.98
N ILE A 35 -10.19 35.32 -1.62
CA ILE A 35 -9.15 34.72 -2.46
C ILE A 35 -9.74 34.22 -3.79
N ASN A 36 -10.92 33.59 -3.81
CA ASN A 36 -11.56 33.18 -5.05
C ASN A 36 -11.89 34.37 -5.96
N ASP A 37 -12.37 35.48 -5.41
CA ASP A 37 -12.62 36.72 -6.15
C ASP A 37 -11.32 37.28 -6.75
N MET A 38 -10.24 37.31 -5.96
CA MET A 38 -8.92 37.76 -6.38
C MET A 38 -8.34 36.85 -7.48
N THR A 39 -8.33 35.54 -7.28
CA THR A 39 -7.86 34.53 -8.25
C THR A 39 -8.64 34.65 -9.55
N SER A 40 -9.98 34.67 -9.51
CA SER A 40 -10.81 34.78 -10.72
C SER A 40 -10.64 36.10 -11.49
N SER A 41 -9.97 37.09 -10.90
CA SER A 41 -9.66 38.38 -11.53
C SER A 41 -8.29 38.38 -12.23
N LEU A 42 -7.50 37.32 -12.09
CA LEU A 42 -6.17 37.18 -12.69
C LEU A 42 -6.24 36.36 -14.01
N PRO A 43 -5.32 36.59 -14.97
CA PRO A 43 -5.08 35.67 -16.08
C PRO A 43 -4.65 34.28 -15.60
N THR A 44 -4.95 33.21 -16.34
CA THR A 44 -4.71 31.80 -15.94
C THR A 44 -3.33 31.53 -15.35
N ILE A 45 -2.26 32.01 -15.99
CA ILE A 45 -0.88 31.83 -15.49
C ILE A 45 -0.69 32.50 -14.12
N LYS A 46 -1.26 33.69 -13.93
CA LYS A 46 -1.20 34.43 -12.66
C LYS A 46 -2.09 33.80 -11.59
N GLN A 47 -3.17 33.10 -11.97
CA GLN A 47 -3.98 32.32 -11.03
C GLN A 47 -3.17 31.18 -10.42
N ILE A 48 -2.48 30.40 -11.26
CA ILE A 48 -1.62 29.30 -10.81
C ILE A 48 -0.53 29.85 -9.88
N LYS A 49 0.13 30.93 -10.28
CA LYS A 49 1.18 31.56 -9.46
C LYS A 49 0.69 32.12 -8.14
N PHE A 50 -0.52 32.68 -8.12
CA PHE A 50 -1.12 33.16 -6.89
C PHE A 50 -1.47 32.01 -5.93
N ASN A 51 -1.96 30.89 -6.46
CA ASN A 51 -2.19 29.70 -5.63
C ASN A 51 -0.89 29.06 -5.11
N GLU A 52 0.18 29.03 -5.92
CA GLU A 52 1.51 28.60 -5.48
C GLU A 52 2.03 29.51 -4.34
N ALA A 53 1.89 30.83 -4.49
CA ALA A 53 2.29 31.80 -3.47
C ALA A 53 1.55 31.53 -2.15
N LEU A 54 0.24 31.33 -2.20
CA LEU A 54 -0.57 31.02 -1.02
C LEU A 54 -0.16 29.70 -0.36
N TYR A 55 0.24 28.68 -1.14
CA TYR A 55 0.74 27.42 -0.60
C TYR A 55 2.09 27.58 0.09
N ILE A 56 3.01 28.33 -0.50
CA ILE A 56 4.33 28.61 0.09
C ILE A 56 4.14 29.33 1.44
N LEU A 57 3.24 30.32 1.48
CA LEU A 57 2.92 31.02 2.72
C LEU A 57 2.24 30.11 3.76
N LYS A 58 1.33 29.22 3.35
CA LYS A 58 0.70 28.23 4.24
C LYS A 58 1.73 27.25 4.82
N THR A 59 2.68 26.82 4.00
CA THR A 59 3.58 25.70 4.35
C THR A 59 4.83 26.19 5.09
N PHE A 60 5.33 27.38 4.73
CA PHE A 60 6.63 27.89 5.19
C PHE A 60 6.57 29.30 5.79
N GLY A 61 5.45 30.01 5.60
CA GLY A 61 5.27 31.38 6.07
C GLY A 61 4.56 31.49 7.43
N VAL A 62 4.01 30.39 7.94
CA VAL A 62 3.26 30.33 9.20
C VAL A 62 3.79 29.21 10.08
N ASP A 63 3.81 29.46 11.39
CA ASP A 63 4.24 28.50 12.40
C ASP A 63 3.01 27.96 13.13
N ALA A 64 2.36 26.98 12.52
CA ALA A 64 1.14 26.36 13.04
C ALA A 64 1.03 24.91 12.56
N ASP A 65 0.68 23.99 13.45
CA ASP A 65 0.54 22.58 13.10
C ASP A 65 -0.91 22.23 12.69
N GLY A 66 -1.05 21.66 11.49
CA GLY A 66 -2.28 21.07 10.98
C GLY A 66 -3.12 22.02 10.12
N ASP A 67 -3.78 21.47 9.11
CA ASP A 67 -4.41 22.21 8.00
C ASP A 67 -5.30 23.39 8.43
N ILE A 68 -6.11 23.21 9.48
CA ILE A 68 -7.04 24.26 9.97
C ILE A 68 -6.26 25.40 10.63
N ASN A 69 -5.23 25.08 11.41
CA ASN A 69 -4.43 26.07 12.11
C ASN A 69 -3.51 26.81 11.14
N GLU A 70 -2.90 26.10 10.18
CA GLU A 70 -2.14 26.67 9.07
C GLU A 70 -2.99 27.64 8.23
N LEU A 71 -4.22 27.25 7.89
CA LEU A 71 -5.12 28.11 7.12
C LEU A 71 -5.55 29.36 7.90
N LYS A 72 -5.80 29.21 9.21
CA LYS A 72 -6.12 30.35 10.09
C LYS A 72 -4.95 31.31 10.22
N ALA A 73 -3.75 30.78 10.44
CA ALA A 73 -2.52 31.57 10.53
C ALA A 73 -2.21 32.25 9.18
N LEU A 74 -2.42 31.56 8.05
CA LEU A 74 -2.30 32.13 6.72
C LEU A 74 -3.25 33.31 6.57
N GLY A 75 -4.53 33.13 6.91
CA GLY A 75 -5.54 34.19 6.87
C GLY A 75 -5.11 35.42 7.66
N GLN A 76 -4.57 35.24 8.87
CA GLN A 76 -4.03 36.34 9.68
C GLN A 76 -2.84 37.04 9.02
N LEU A 77 -1.93 36.26 8.43
CA LEU A 77 -0.72 36.75 7.76
C LEU A 77 -1.05 37.65 6.55
N ILE A 78 -2.05 37.26 5.76
CA ILE A 78 -2.38 37.93 4.49
C ILE A 78 -3.60 38.85 4.55
N ASN A 79 -4.26 38.97 5.71
CA ASN A 79 -5.45 39.80 5.86
C ASN A 79 -5.22 41.25 5.38
N GLY A 80 -6.12 41.77 4.56
CA GLY A 80 -6.04 43.12 3.98
C GLY A 80 -5.03 43.28 2.84
N LYS A 81 -4.24 42.25 2.50
CA LYS A 81 -3.23 42.35 1.43
C LYS A 81 -3.84 42.13 0.05
N LYS A 82 -3.26 42.77 -0.96
CA LYS A 82 -3.55 42.57 -2.38
C LYS A 82 -2.63 41.51 -2.98
N VAL A 83 -2.99 41.01 -4.18
CA VAL A 83 -2.22 39.98 -4.91
C VAL A 83 -0.72 40.34 -4.99
N PRO A 84 -0.29 41.55 -5.40
CA PRO A 84 1.14 41.85 -5.54
C PRO A 84 1.92 41.75 -4.21
N GLU A 85 1.29 42.15 -3.10
CA GLU A 85 1.90 42.08 -1.77
C GLU A 85 2.05 40.63 -1.30
N ILE A 86 1.06 39.79 -1.60
CA ILE A 86 1.10 38.35 -1.29
C ILE A 86 2.17 37.64 -2.12
N MET A 87 2.28 37.97 -3.42
CA MET A 87 3.33 37.42 -4.29
C MET A 87 4.74 37.79 -3.80
N ALA A 88 4.95 39.06 -3.41
CA ALA A 88 6.23 39.52 -2.88
C ALA A 88 6.59 38.84 -1.55
N MET A 89 5.59 38.64 -0.68
CA MET A 89 5.79 37.91 0.58
C MET A 89 6.16 36.45 0.32
N ALA A 90 5.54 35.80 -0.66
CA ALA A 90 5.89 34.43 -1.04
C ALA A 90 7.31 34.34 -1.61
N ASP A 91 7.79 35.36 -2.34
CA ASP A 91 9.18 35.42 -2.84
C ASP A 91 10.17 35.47 -1.66
N GLU A 92 9.90 36.31 -0.65
CA GLU A 92 10.73 36.42 0.54
C GLU A 92 10.76 35.10 1.33
N VAL A 93 9.60 34.49 1.56
CA VAL A 93 9.49 33.20 2.27
C VAL A 93 10.17 32.08 1.48
N ALA A 94 10.03 32.04 0.16
CA ALA A 94 10.71 31.06 -0.68
C ALA A 94 12.23 31.19 -0.59
N GLN A 95 12.75 32.41 -0.72
CA GLN A 95 14.19 32.69 -0.62
C GLN A 95 14.75 32.30 0.77
N LYS A 96 14.05 32.69 1.84
CA LYS A 96 14.47 32.39 3.21
C LYS A 96 14.53 30.88 3.50
N ASN A 97 13.66 30.10 2.87
CA ASN A 97 13.55 28.65 3.06
C ASN A 97 14.26 27.83 1.97
N GLY A 98 15.02 28.46 1.07
CA GLY A 98 15.77 27.76 0.01
C GLY A 98 14.89 27.05 -1.02
N ILE A 99 13.67 27.55 -1.24
CA ILE A 99 12.71 27.00 -2.18
C ILE A 99 12.98 27.61 -3.55
N GLU A 100 13.19 26.79 -4.58
CA GLU A 100 13.36 27.23 -5.96
C GLU A 100 12.01 27.67 -6.56
N TRP A 101 11.54 28.84 -6.13
CA TRP A 101 10.31 29.47 -6.60
C TRP A 101 10.49 30.98 -6.69
N ALA A 102 9.88 31.59 -7.72
CA ALA A 102 9.74 33.03 -7.84
C ALA A 102 8.39 33.39 -8.47
N SER A 103 7.83 34.54 -8.06
CA SER A 103 6.58 35.09 -8.58
C SER A 103 6.62 35.37 -10.08
N THR A 104 7.81 35.59 -10.64
CA THR A 104 8.08 35.89 -12.05
C THR A 104 8.53 34.67 -12.87
N ALA A 105 8.78 33.53 -12.23
CA ALA A 105 9.17 32.30 -12.91
C ALA A 105 7.97 31.66 -13.65
N PRO A 106 8.19 30.71 -14.56
CA PRO A 106 7.10 29.89 -15.09
C PRO A 106 6.35 29.14 -13.97
N PRO A 107 5.04 28.85 -14.11
CA PRO A 107 4.30 28.00 -13.18
C PRO A 107 4.94 26.61 -13.03
N SER A 108 4.89 26.07 -11.82
CA SER A 108 5.23 24.67 -11.58
C SER A 108 4.19 23.76 -12.23
N LEU A 109 4.59 22.55 -12.64
CA LEU A 109 3.71 21.62 -13.33
C LEU A 109 2.71 20.97 -12.35
N GLY A 110 1.64 21.68 -11.99
CA GLY A 110 0.51 21.18 -11.20
C GLY A 110 -0.47 22.28 -10.80
N GLU A 111 -1.78 22.00 -10.85
CA GLU A 111 -2.80 22.87 -10.25
C GLU A 111 -2.80 22.65 -8.74
N MET A 112 -2.41 23.67 -7.96
CA MET A 112 -2.53 23.68 -6.50
C MET A 112 -3.77 24.48 -6.12
N ASN A 113 -4.71 23.86 -5.39
CA ASN A 113 -5.81 24.58 -4.75
C ASN A 113 -5.53 24.62 -3.24
N ILE A 114 -5.39 25.81 -2.70
CA ILE A 114 -5.09 26.05 -1.28
C ILE A 114 -6.31 25.92 -0.36
N PHE A 115 -7.52 25.92 -0.94
CA PHE A 115 -8.77 25.52 -0.29
C PHE A 115 -9.16 24.18 -0.87
N GLY A 116 -8.58 23.09 -0.34
CA GLY A 116 -9.05 21.75 -0.69
C GLY A 116 -10.59 21.73 -0.62
N ASP A 117 -11.22 21.10 -1.62
CA ASP A 117 -12.68 21.07 -1.78
C ASP A 117 -13.40 21.00 -0.43
N ASP A 118 -14.23 22.00 -0.11
CA ASP A 118 -15.09 22.08 1.08
C ASP A 118 -16.26 21.07 1.05
N LYS A 119 -15.99 19.84 0.61
CA LYS A 119 -16.69 18.72 1.22
C LYS A 119 -15.81 18.35 2.40
N ALA A 120 -16.35 18.47 3.62
CA ALA A 120 -15.78 17.78 4.77
C ALA A 120 -15.22 16.46 4.27
N LYS A 121 -13.89 16.25 4.35
CA LYS A 121 -13.25 14.98 3.98
C LYS A 121 -14.19 13.94 4.54
N GLU A 122 -14.86 13.17 3.68
CA GLU A 122 -15.59 12.00 4.17
C GLU A 122 -14.53 11.29 4.99
N SER A 123 -14.73 11.26 6.30
CA SER A 123 -13.79 10.64 7.22
C SER A 123 -13.79 9.20 6.79
N ASP A 124 -12.79 8.79 6.01
CA ASP A 124 -12.68 7.42 5.54
C ASP A 124 -12.72 6.56 6.80
N PRO A 125 -13.79 5.77 7.01
CA PRO A 125 -13.90 4.98 8.22
C PRO A 125 -12.74 3.99 8.38
N ASN A 126 -11.99 3.74 7.29
CA ASN A 126 -10.79 2.91 7.28
C ASN A 126 -9.50 3.66 7.63
N ASP A 127 -9.49 5.00 7.75
CA ASP A 127 -8.34 5.79 8.24
C ASP A 127 -8.23 5.76 9.77
N VAL A 128 -8.18 4.55 10.33
CA VAL A 128 -8.05 4.34 11.78
C VAL A 128 -6.61 4.59 12.21
N ARG A 129 -6.41 5.65 13.00
CA ARG A 129 -5.08 6.03 13.51
C ARG A 129 -4.67 5.19 14.71
N ALA A 130 -3.90 4.14 14.44
CA ALA A 130 -3.27 3.30 15.45
C ALA A 130 -1.75 3.30 15.34
N ASN A 131 -1.07 2.97 16.44
CA ASN A 131 0.37 2.86 16.46
C ASN A 131 0.83 1.44 16.12
N SER A 132 0.19 0.44 16.73
CA SER A 132 0.51 -0.98 16.56
C SER A 132 -0.73 -1.88 16.61
N LEU A 133 -0.50 -3.19 16.49
CA LEU A 133 -1.50 -4.24 16.62
C LEU A 133 -1.13 -5.13 17.80
N SER A 134 -2.10 -5.40 18.67
CA SER A 134 -1.99 -6.42 19.72
C SER A 134 -2.86 -7.63 19.38
N ILE A 135 -2.47 -8.80 19.91
CA ILE A 135 -3.20 -10.06 19.71
C ILE A 135 -3.46 -10.70 21.07
N LEU A 136 -4.74 -10.95 21.37
CA LEU A 136 -5.17 -11.77 22.48
C LEU A 136 -5.59 -13.17 21.98
N THR A 137 -5.09 -14.22 22.63
CA THR A 137 -5.41 -15.61 22.30
C THR A 137 -6.11 -16.28 23.48
N ARG A 138 -7.22 -16.98 23.23
CA ARG A 138 -7.96 -17.72 24.26
C ARG A 138 -8.30 -19.12 23.76
N PRO A 139 -7.91 -20.20 24.45
CA PRO A 139 -8.39 -21.55 24.14
C PRO A 139 -9.92 -21.61 24.28
N THR A 140 -10.57 -22.37 23.41
CA THR A 140 -12.03 -22.51 23.35
C THR A 140 -12.44 -23.91 22.90
N GLY A 141 -13.67 -24.30 23.22
CA GLY A 141 -14.18 -25.64 22.96
C GLY A 141 -13.60 -26.67 23.92
N ASP A 142 -14.15 -27.88 23.86
CA ASP A 142 -13.79 -29.01 24.71
C ASP A 142 -13.89 -30.29 23.86
N ASP A 143 -12.93 -31.21 24.00
CA ASP A 143 -12.93 -32.51 23.34
C ASP A 143 -13.64 -33.61 24.16
N GLY A 144 -14.26 -33.24 25.27
CA GLY A 144 -14.91 -34.14 26.23
C GLY A 144 -13.99 -34.57 27.38
N THR A 145 -12.70 -34.20 27.34
CA THR A 145 -11.72 -34.45 28.40
C THR A 145 -11.22 -33.16 29.06
N GLY A 146 -11.78 -32.01 28.70
CA GLY A 146 -11.38 -30.70 29.17
C GLY A 146 -10.28 -30.04 28.34
N ALA A 147 -9.78 -30.69 27.27
CA ALA A 147 -8.76 -30.11 26.41
C ALA A 147 -9.37 -29.28 25.27
N PRO A 148 -8.77 -28.12 24.93
CA PRO A 148 -9.33 -27.20 23.96
C PRO A 148 -9.32 -27.81 22.55
N THR A 149 -10.37 -27.53 21.78
CA THR A 149 -10.50 -27.96 20.37
C THR A 149 -10.32 -26.82 19.37
N ALA A 150 -10.23 -25.58 19.86
CA ALA A 150 -10.05 -24.40 19.05
C ALA A 150 -9.33 -23.27 19.80
N LEU A 151 -8.84 -22.29 19.05
CA LEU A 151 -8.23 -21.08 19.58
C LEU A 151 -8.94 -19.84 19.04
N GLN A 152 -9.45 -19.00 19.95
CA GLN A 152 -9.95 -17.67 19.63
C GLN A 152 -8.79 -16.67 19.56
N ILE A 153 -8.65 -15.96 18.43
CA ILE A 153 -7.55 -15.04 18.15
C ILE A 153 -8.14 -13.66 17.88
N ILE A 154 -7.91 -12.72 18.79
CA ILE A 154 -8.60 -11.44 18.86
C ILE A 154 -7.58 -10.30 18.63
N PRO A 155 -7.52 -9.72 17.42
CA PRO A 155 -6.68 -8.56 17.16
C PRO A 155 -7.29 -7.27 17.72
N ARG A 156 -6.44 -6.35 18.21
CA ARG A 156 -6.82 -5.00 18.62
C ARG A 156 -5.79 -4.00 18.12
N LEU A 157 -6.26 -2.99 17.39
CA LEU A 157 -5.47 -1.81 17.08
C LEU A 157 -5.25 -1.01 18.37
N VAL A 158 -4.01 -0.62 18.64
CA VAL A 158 -3.65 0.09 19.89
C VAL A 158 -2.85 1.35 19.63
N ASP A 159 -2.96 2.31 20.53
CA ASP A 159 -2.21 3.56 20.53
C ASP A 159 -0.75 3.37 21.00
N ASN A 160 -0.03 4.47 21.17
CA ASN A 160 1.38 4.42 21.63
C ASN A 160 1.53 3.96 23.09
N ALA A 161 0.46 4.03 23.89
CA ALA A 161 0.43 3.55 25.26
C ALA A 161 -0.07 2.08 25.37
N GLY A 162 -0.46 1.47 24.26
CA GLY A 162 -0.99 0.10 24.21
C GLY A 162 -2.49 0.00 24.48
N ASN A 163 -3.22 1.12 24.57
CA ASN A 163 -4.66 1.11 24.77
C ASN A 163 -5.41 0.86 23.44
N PRO A 164 -6.53 0.12 23.44
CA PRO A 164 -7.33 -0.08 22.23
C PRO A 164 -7.81 1.24 21.62
N VAL A 165 -7.56 1.43 20.32
CA VAL A 165 -8.06 2.59 19.57
C VAL A 165 -9.53 2.40 19.28
N ALA A 166 -10.37 3.38 19.62
CA ALA A 166 -11.79 3.35 19.30
C ALA A 166 -12.02 3.71 17.82
N PHE A 167 -12.84 2.92 17.14
CA PHE A 167 -13.31 3.20 15.78
C PHE A 167 -14.63 2.46 15.53
N THR A 168 -15.42 2.97 14.58
CA THR A 168 -16.72 2.43 14.19
C THR A 168 -16.98 2.67 12.70
N GLY A 169 -17.74 1.80 12.05
CA GLY A 169 -18.12 1.97 10.64
C GLY A 169 -17.01 1.68 9.64
N ALA A 170 -15.87 1.16 10.10
CA ALA A 170 -14.76 0.73 9.26
C ALA A 170 -15.07 -0.61 8.57
N GLY A 171 -14.36 -0.90 7.49
CA GLY A 171 -14.30 -2.19 6.83
C GLY A 171 -12.87 -2.70 6.76
N LEU A 172 -12.19 -2.80 7.91
CA LEU A 172 -10.77 -3.15 7.94
C LEU A 172 -10.59 -4.64 7.61
N GLU A 173 -9.84 -4.95 6.55
CA GLU A 173 -9.49 -6.34 6.25
C GLU A 173 -8.51 -6.86 7.31
N ALA A 174 -8.97 -7.83 8.10
CA ALA A 174 -8.15 -8.60 9.01
C ALA A 174 -7.80 -9.95 8.35
N THR A 175 -6.52 -10.31 8.30
CA THR A 175 -6.06 -11.62 7.80
C THR A 175 -5.29 -12.33 8.88
N LEU A 176 -5.69 -13.57 9.19
CA LEU A 176 -4.95 -14.55 9.97
C LEU A 176 -4.17 -15.47 9.03
N GLU A 177 -2.91 -15.72 9.36
CA GLU A 177 -2.09 -16.78 8.78
C GLU A 177 -1.54 -17.66 9.90
N VAL A 178 -1.65 -18.97 9.73
CA VAL A 178 -1.19 -19.98 10.70
C VAL A 178 -0.01 -20.72 10.09
N PHE A 179 1.05 -20.89 10.86
CA PHE A 179 2.28 -21.53 10.44
C PHE A 179 2.72 -22.60 11.43
N SER A 180 3.56 -23.51 10.97
CA SER A 180 4.36 -24.40 11.80
C SER A 180 5.73 -24.50 11.14
N ASN A 181 6.78 -24.16 11.88
CA ASN A 181 8.17 -24.13 11.40
C ASN A 181 8.34 -23.39 10.04
N GLY A 182 7.69 -22.23 9.91
CA GLY A 182 7.72 -21.41 8.70
C GLY A 182 6.82 -21.88 7.54
N VAL A 183 6.18 -23.06 7.63
CA VAL A 183 5.24 -23.55 6.62
C VAL A 183 3.84 -23.04 6.94
N LYS A 184 3.21 -22.34 5.99
CA LYS A 184 1.81 -21.90 6.14
C LYS A 184 0.87 -23.10 6.11
N LEU A 185 0.12 -23.27 7.19
CA LEU A 185 -0.87 -24.34 7.38
C LEU A 185 -2.27 -23.91 7.00
N ALA A 186 -2.65 -22.67 7.36
CA ALA A 186 -3.99 -22.13 7.13
C ALA A 186 -3.96 -20.61 6.97
N THR A 187 -5.01 -20.06 6.36
CA THR A 187 -5.27 -18.62 6.33
C THR A 187 -6.77 -18.35 6.42
N ALA A 188 -7.14 -17.26 7.07
CA ALA A 188 -8.50 -16.79 7.15
C ALA A 188 -8.54 -15.28 6.99
N LYS A 189 -9.60 -14.76 6.37
CA LYS A 189 -9.88 -13.33 6.28
C LYS A 189 -11.18 -13.02 6.97
N ASN A 190 -11.26 -11.85 7.58
CA ASN A 190 -12.48 -11.35 8.19
C ASN A 190 -12.51 -9.82 8.14
N LEU A 191 -13.67 -9.23 8.35
CA LEU A 191 -13.85 -7.79 8.36
C LEU A 191 -13.93 -7.29 9.81
N MET A 192 -13.04 -6.39 10.19
CA MET A 192 -13.03 -5.74 11.50
C MET A 192 -13.69 -4.36 11.36
N GLN A 193 -14.88 -4.22 11.93
CA GLN A 193 -15.69 -3.00 11.81
C GLN A 193 -15.54 -2.05 13.00
N ASP A 194 -15.21 -2.60 14.17
CA ASP A 194 -15.04 -1.89 15.43
C ASP A 194 -14.25 -2.74 16.44
N ASN A 195 -14.19 -2.29 17.70
CA ASN A 195 -13.57 -3.01 18.81
C ASN A 195 -14.37 -4.20 19.36
N ASN A 196 -15.62 -4.40 18.91
CA ASN A 196 -16.42 -5.58 19.25
C ASN A 196 -16.04 -6.81 18.41
N PHE A 197 -15.21 -6.62 17.39
CA PHE A 197 -14.67 -7.68 16.56
C PHE A 197 -14.15 -8.84 17.41
N LYS A 198 -14.76 -10.02 17.23
CA LYS A 198 -14.43 -11.23 17.98
C LYS A 198 -13.19 -11.93 17.46
N GLY A 199 -12.65 -11.52 16.31
CA GLY A 199 -11.44 -12.11 15.76
C GLY A 199 -11.69 -13.36 14.94
N PHE A 200 -10.78 -14.31 15.03
CA PHE A 200 -10.81 -15.57 14.30
C PHE A 200 -11.02 -16.72 15.28
N ASN A 201 -11.84 -17.69 14.88
CA ASN A 201 -11.95 -18.97 15.57
C ASN A 201 -11.19 -20.04 14.79
N LEU A 202 -10.00 -20.41 15.26
CA LEU A 202 -9.17 -21.42 14.63
C LEU A 202 -9.49 -22.80 15.22
N LYS A 203 -10.25 -23.62 14.49
CA LYS A 203 -10.50 -25.01 14.88
C LYS A 203 -9.26 -25.85 14.62
N PHE A 204 -8.79 -26.63 15.60
CA PHE A 204 -7.62 -27.50 15.43
C PHE A 204 -7.85 -28.58 14.35
N SER A 205 -9.10 -29.00 14.15
CA SER A 205 -9.49 -29.94 13.09
C SER A 205 -9.36 -29.37 11.66
N SER A 206 -9.03 -28.09 11.51
CA SER A 206 -8.66 -27.48 10.23
C SER A 206 -7.16 -27.59 9.91
N ILE A 207 -6.33 -27.97 10.89
CA ILE A 207 -4.88 -27.98 10.80
C ILE A 207 -4.39 -29.41 10.58
N PRO A 208 -3.64 -29.71 9.50
CA PRO A 208 -3.09 -31.06 9.27
C PRO A 208 -2.11 -31.49 10.36
N ALA A 209 -2.41 -32.58 11.06
CA ALA A 209 -1.57 -33.12 12.14
C ALA A 209 -0.13 -33.37 11.70
N ALA A 210 0.05 -33.95 10.49
CA ALA A 210 1.35 -34.25 9.92
C ALA A 210 2.24 -33.03 9.61
N LYS A 211 1.70 -31.81 9.69
CA LYS A 211 2.45 -30.57 9.45
C LYS A 211 2.70 -29.75 10.72
N VAL A 212 2.17 -30.19 11.86
CA VAL A 212 2.41 -29.55 13.15
C VAL A 212 3.62 -30.21 13.80
N ILE A 213 4.61 -29.40 14.15
CA ILE A 213 5.85 -29.85 14.81
C ILE A 213 5.78 -29.44 16.27
N ASP A 214 6.18 -30.34 17.17
CA ASP A 214 6.23 -30.14 18.62
C ASP A 214 4.90 -29.69 19.27
N GLY A 215 3.76 -29.97 18.63
CA GLY A 215 2.45 -29.56 19.11
C GLY A 215 2.26 -28.04 19.16
N LYS A 216 3.04 -27.27 18.37
CA LYS A 216 3.03 -25.81 18.39
C LYS A 216 2.75 -25.23 17.01
N ILE A 217 2.12 -24.05 17.01
CA ILE A 217 1.88 -23.24 15.82
C ILE A 217 2.29 -21.79 16.07
N ASP A 218 2.62 -21.10 14.98
CA ASP A 218 2.78 -19.65 14.98
C ASP A 218 1.58 -19.02 14.27
N ILE A 219 1.19 -17.83 14.70
CA ILE A 219 0.17 -17.06 14.00
C ILE A 219 0.72 -15.69 13.63
N THR A 220 0.30 -15.18 12.49
CA THR A 220 0.46 -13.78 12.11
C THR A 220 -0.91 -13.21 11.81
N VAL A 221 -1.25 -12.09 12.46
CA VAL A 221 -2.46 -11.34 12.14
C VAL A 221 -2.06 -10.02 11.52
N SER A 222 -2.74 -9.65 10.45
CA SER A 222 -2.60 -8.35 9.80
C SER A 222 -3.95 -7.65 9.74
N VAL A 223 -3.95 -6.33 9.97
CA VAL A 223 -5.15 -5.48 9.85
C VAL A 223 -4.80 -4.32 8.93
N LYS A 224 -5.52 -4.19 7.82
CA LYS A 224 -5.31 -3.14 6.83
C LYS A 224 -6.20 -1.92 7.14
N THR A 225 -5.56 -0.78 7.34
CA THR A 225 -6.19 0.56 7.34
C THR A 225 -5.85 1.28 6.05
N THR A 226 -6.47 2.43 5.81
CA THR A 226 -6.15 3.30 4.66
C THR A 226 -4.70 3.79 4.71
N ALA A 227 -4.22 4.14 5.91
CA ALA A 227 -2.87 4.64 6.10
C ALA A 227 -1.81 3.52 6.00
N LYS A 228 -2.03 2.38 6.67
CA LYS A 228 -1.03 1.29 6.72
C LYS A 228 -1.62 -0.08 7.06
N THR A 229 -0.85 -1.13 6.77
CA THR A 229 -1.15 -2.48 7.26
C THR A 229 -0.38 -2.76 8.53
N PHE A 230 -1.08 -2.98 9.63
CA PHE A 230 -0.49 -3.40 10.89
C PHE A 230 -0.32 -4.90 10.88
N LYS A 231 0.77 -5.41 11.46
CA LYS A 231 1.05 -6.84 11.58
C LYS A 231 1.59 -7.15 12.96
N MET A 232 1.18 -8.29 13.51
CA MET A 232 1.71 -8.83 14.74
C MET A 232 1.76 -10.36 14.63
N SER A 233 2.82 -10.96 15.16
CA SER A 233 3.00 -12.41 15.18
C SER A 233 3.09 -12.91 16.62
N LYS A 234 2.54 -14.09 16.87
CA LYS A 234 2.68 -14.80 18.14
C LYS A 234 3.19 -16.20 17.85
N ILE A 235 4.33 -16.53 18.44
CA ILE A 235 5.12 -17.73 18.13
C ILE A 235 4.90 -18.77 19.24
N GLY A 236 4.87 -20.04 18.87
CA GLY A 236 4.89 -21.16 19.81
C GLY A 236 3.59 -21.37 20.60
N LEU A 237 2.44 -21.10 19.99
CA LEU A 237 1.14 -21.38 20.59
C LEU A 237 0.86 -22.88 20.62
N ASP A 238 0.51 -23.40 21.79
CA ASP A 238 0.15 -24.81 21.96
C ASP A 238 -1.16 -25.17 21.24
N VAL A 239 -1.18 -26.33 20.60
CA VAL A 239 -2.38 -26.95 20.03
C VAL A 239 -2.60 -28.33 20.64
N ASN A 240 -3.87 -28.74 20.75
CA ASN A 240 -4.20 -30.10 21.16
C ASN A 240 -3.95 -31.07 19.99
N PRO A 241 -2.95 -31.98 20.05
CA PRO A 241 -2.62 -32.86 18.94
C PRO A 241 -3.75 -33.83 18.58
N ALA A 242 -4.55 -34.26 19.57
CA ALA A 242 -5.68 -35.17 19.36
C ALA A 242 -6.83 -34.52 18.58
N ALA A 243 -6.92 -33.19 18.59
CA ALA A 243 -7.94 -32.44 17.87
C ALA A 243 -7.50 -32.00 16.46
N LEU A 244 -6.27 -32.32 16.03
CA LEU A 244 -5.75 -31.97 14.71
C LEU A 244 -6.35 -32.85 13.60
N LYS A 245 -6.31 -32.36 12.37
CA LYS A 245 -6.79 -33.09 11.20
C LYS A 245 -5.85 -34.25 10.86
N VAL A 246 -6.29 -35.48 11.13
CA VAL A 246 -5.64 -36.70 10.67
C VAL A 246 -6.17 -37.04 9.27
N PRO A 247 -5.32 -37.49 8.32
CA PRO A 247 -5.79 -37.97 7.03
C PRO A 247 -6.78 -39.13 7.20
N GLU A 248 -7.84 -39.17 6.40
CA GLU A 248 -8.71 -40.34 6.36
C GLU A 248 -7.88 -41.56 5.92
N VAL A 249 -8.00 -42.66 6.66
CA VAL A 249 -7.41 -43.95 6.27
C VAL A 249 -7.97 -44.29 4.88
N PRO A 250 -7.13 -44.60 3.87
CA PRO A 250 -7.61 -45.03 2.58
C PRO A 250 -8.61 -46.16 2.76
N LYS A 251 -9.86 -45.95 2.32
CA LYS A 251 -10.83 -47.04 2.23
C LYS A 251 -10.29 -48.05 1.22
N VAL A 252 -9.72 -49.13 1.72
CA VAL A 252 -9.46 -50.32 0.91
C VAL A 252 -10.83 -50.90 0.58
N ASP A 253 -11.21 -50.81 -0.69
CA ASP A 253 -12.41 -51.47 -1.20
C ASP A 253 -12.25 -52.97 -0.93
N SER A 254 -13.04 -53.50 0.00
CA SER A 254 -12.92 -54.88 0.49
C SER A 254 -13.53 -55.91 -0.46
N THR A 255 -13.48 -55.67 -1.77
CA THR A 255 -14.00 -56.59 -2.81
C THR A 255 -12.96 -57.03 -3.83
N ALA A 256 -11.68 -56.68 -3.66
CA ALA A 256 -10.62 -57.30 -4.45
C ALA A 256 -10.29 -58.69 -3.87
N VAL A 257 -10.86 -59.72 -4.49
CA VAL A 257 -10.46 -61.12 -4.31
C VAL A 257 -8.97 -61.22 -4.60
N ASN A 258 -8.18 -61.57 -3.59
CA ASN A 258 -6.80 -62.01 -3.78
C ASN A 258 -6.86 -63.34 -4.54
N GLN A 259 -6.70 -63.31 -5.87
CA GLN A 259 -6.23 -64.48 -6.58
C GLN A 259 -4.72 -64.48 -6.47
N ASP A 260 -4.23 -65.34 -5.60
CA ASP A 260 -2.84 -65.78 -5.56
C ASP A 260 -2.72 -66.98 -6.52
N PRO A 261 -2.09 -66.87 -7.70
CA PRO A 261 -1.57 -68.02 -8.38
C PRO A 261 -0.18 -68.29 -7.79
N ALA A 262 -0.11 -69.35 -6.98
CA ALA A 262 1.14 -69.99 -6.60
C ALA A 262 2.03 -70.17 -7.83
N VAL A 263 3.11 -69.41 -7.91
CA VAL A 263 4.26 -69.72 -8.76
C VAL A 263 5.43 -69.98 -7.83
N VAL A 264 5.67 -71.26 -7.61
CA VAL A 264 6.88 -71.80 -7.04
C VAL A 264 7.99 -71.61 -8.08
N ASP A 265 8.99 -70.78 -7.80
CA ASP A 265 10.25 -70.75 -8.54
C ASP A 265 11.17 -71.87 -8.01
N PRO A 266 11.54 -72.88 -8.82
CA PRO A 266 12.30 -74.03 -8.34
C PRO A 266 13.82 -73.82 -8.13
N ASN A 267 14.39 -72.61 -8.24
CA ASN A 267 15.85 -72.50 -8.48
C ASN A 267 16.67 -71.57 -7.57
N ASN A 268 16.36 -71.41 -6.28
CA ASN A 268 17.34 -70.83 -5.35
C ASN A 268 17.18 -71.30 -3.88
N PRO A 269 17.99 -72.27 -3.39
CA PRO A 269 18.01 -72.68 -2.00
C PRO A 269 19.02 -71.82 -1.22
N GLY A 270 18.53 -70.81 -0.49
CA GLY A 270 19.31 -70.19 0.59
C GLY A 270 19.16 -68.69 0.71
N ALA A 271 18.21 -68.23 1.53
CA ALA A 271 18.35 -67.00 2.31
C ALA A 271 17.36 -67.04 3.48
N THR A 272 17.90 -67.27 4.68
CA THR A 272 17.22 -67.10 5.96
C THR A 272 16.90 -65.63 6.24
N PRO A 273 15.81 -65.33 6.98
CA PRO A 273 15.48 -63.96 7.36
C PRO A 273 16.30 -63.53 8.58
N SER A 274 17.12 -62.48 8.42
CA SER A 274 17.79 -61.82 9.54
C SER A 274 16.88 -60.76 10.17
N THR A 275 16.41 -61.06 11.37
CA THR A 275 15.93 -60.11 12.38
C THR A 275 17.13 -59.43 13.07
N THR A 276 17.12 -58.09 13.27
CA THR A 276 17.55 -57.39 14.51
C THR A 276 17.46 -55.84 14.33
N PRO A 277 17.21 -55.06 15.41
CA PRO A 277 16.56 -53.73 15.42
C PRO A 277 17.44 -52.52 15.81
N ALA A 278 16.88 -51.30 15.64
CA ALA A 278 17.18 -49.98 16.27
C ALA A 278 18.63 -49.41 16.08
N ASP A 279 18.97 -48.12 16.07
CA ASP A 279 18.38 -46.81 16.37
C ASP A 279 19.30 -45.72 15.70
N PRO A 280 19.31 -44.40 16.03
CA PRO A 280 19.19 -43.32 15.04
C PRO A 280 20.38 -42.33 15.07
N ALA A 281 21.01 -42.05 13.94
CA ALA A 281 21.98 -40.96 13.87
C ALA A 281 21.85 -40.22 12.54
N ALA A 282 20.89 -39.29 12.48
CA ALA A 282 20.87 -38.25 11.47
C ALA A 282 20.97 -36.88 12.16
N THR A 283 22.14 -36.29 11.98
CA THR A 283 22.59 -34.95 12.39
C THR A 283 21.57 -33.85 11.98
N PRO A 284 21.46 -32.74 12.73
CA PRO A 284 20.41 -31.73 12.53
C PRO A 284 20.53 -31.02 11.17
N ALA A 285 19.44 -30.97 10.40
CA ALA A 285 19.36 -30.17 9.19
C ALA A 285 19.12 -28.69 9.53
N THR A 286 20.08 -27.88 9.10
CA THR A 286 20.19 -26.41 9.14
C THR A 286 18.89 -25.69 8.70
N PRO A 287 18.55 -24.50 9.26
CA PRO A 287 17.38 -23.71 8.87
C PRO A 287 17.31 -23.45 7.36
N ALA A 288 16.15 -23.69 6.75
CA ALA A 288 15.93 -23.45 5.33
C ALA A 288 15.97 -21.94 5.00
N ALA A 289 16.92 -21.58 4.14
CA ALA A 289 17.08 -20.26 3.57
C ALA A 289 15.85 -19.82 2.73
N PRO A 290 15.66 -18.51 2.46
CA PRO A 290 14.53 -18.01 1.69
C PRO A 290 14.41 -18.73 0.34
N LYS A 291 13.18 -19.07 -0.06
CA LYS A 291 12.91 -19.81 -1.29
C LYS A 291 13.55 -19.08 -2.49
N GLN A 292 14.49 -19.74 -3.14
CA GLN A 292 15.22 -19.21 -4.28
C GLN A 292 14.24 -18.83 -5.40
N PRO A 293 14.31 -17.62 -5.96
CA PRO A 293 13.43 -17.22 -7.06
C PRO A 293 13.71 -18.11 -8.28
N THR A 294 12.64 -18.66 -8.86
CA THR A 294 12.72 -19.57 -10.03
C THR A 294 12.87 -18.84 -11.37
N ALA A 295 12.74 -17.51 -11.39
CA ALA A 295 12.81 -16.68 -12.59
C ALA A 295 13.98 -15.68 -12.56
N ASP A 296 14.61 -15.44 -13.72
CA ASP A 296 15.67 -14.43 -13.89
C ASP A 296 15.09 -13.02 -13.65
N PRO A 297 15.66 -12.18 -12.76
CA PRO A 297 15.18 -10.82 -12.51
C PRO A 297 15.12 -9.94 -13.76
N ARG A 298 15.90 -10.23 -14.82
CA ARG A 298 15.79 -9.53 -16.12
C ARG A 298 14.43 -9.71 -16.75
N SER A 299 13.82 -10.88 -16.60
CA SER A 299 12.50 -11.17 -17.17
C SER A 299 11.44 -10.21 -16.62
N THR A 300 11.50 -9.89 -15.32
CA THR A 300 10.61 -8.92 -14.69
C THR A 300 10.79 -7.52 -15.25
N VAL A 301 12.03 -7.06 -15.43
CA VAL A 301 12.31 -5.73 -16.02
C VAL A 301 11.85 -5.68 -17.49
N ASN A 302 12.12 -6.73 -18.27
CA ASN A 302 11.69 -6.81 -19.65
C ASN A 302 10.15 -6.79 -19.77
N SER A 303 9.46 -7.61 -18.98
CA SER A 303 8.00 -7.64 -18.93
C SER A 303 7.41 -6.31 -18.46
N PHE A 304 8.04 -5.64 -17.49
CA PHE A 304 7.63 -4.29 -17.07
C PHE A 304 7.70 -3.30 -18.23
N LEU A 305 8.85 -3.21 -18.92
CA LEU A 305 9.02 -2.29 -20.04
C LEU A 305 8.08 -2.60 -21.22
N ASN A 306 7.82 -3.88 -21.50
CA ASN A 306 6.85 -4.31 -22.51
C ASN A 306 5.41 -3.94 -22.14
N ASN A 307 5.03 -4.09 -20.86
CA ASN A 307 3.72 -3.67 -20.37
C ASN A 307 3.55 -2.15 -20.43
N VAL A 308 4.60 -1.37 -20.12
CA VAL A 308 4.58 0.09 -20.33
C VAL A 308 4.41 0.43 -21.81
N SER A 309 5.19 -0.24 -22.68
CA SER A 309 5.16 -0.03 -24.13
C SER A 309 3.79 -0.31 -24.74
N SER A 310 3.14 -1.40 -24.30
CA SER A 310 1.81 -1.81 -24.75
C SER A 310 0.66 -1.11 -24.01
N GLN A 311 0.93 -0.12 -23.16
CA GLN A 311 -0.05 0.57 -22.33
C GLN A 311 -0.82 -0.33 -21.34
N ASN A 312 -0.32 -1.54 -21.05
CA ASN A 312 -0.80 -2.39 -19.98
C ASN A 312 -0.23 -1.94 -18.62
N LEU A 313 -0.55 -0.70 -18.25
CA LEU A 313 0.03 -0.04 -17.07
C LEU A 313 -0.34 -0.74 -15.77
N LYS A 314 -1.48 -1.45 -15.72
CA LYS A 314 -1.89 -2.23 -14.55
C LYS A 314 -0.96 -3.42 -14.32
N ALA A 315 -0.60 -4.15 -15.37
CA ALA A 315 0.35 -5.25 -15.27
C ALA A 315 1.76 -4.75 -14.94
N ALA A 316 2.19 -3.62 -15.53
CA ALA A 316 3.45 -2.97 -15.19
C ALA A 316 3.50 -2.57 -13.70
N TYR A 317 2.45 -1.93 -13.19
CA TYR A 317 2.36 -1.53 -11.79
C TYR A 317 2.37 -2.74 -10.86
N ASN A 318 1.62 -3.80 -11.18
CA ASN A 318 1.58 -5.04 -10.39
C ASN A 318 2.92 -5.79 -10.37
N ALA A 319 3.77 -5.63 -11.39
CA ALA A 319 5.14 -6.15 -11.42
C ALA A 319 6.12 -5.33 -10.55
N SER A 320 5.63 -4.25 -9.94
CA SER A 320 6.41 -3.35 -9.10
C SER A 320 5.91 -3.35 -7.66
N SER A 321 6.80 -2.91 -6.77
CA SER A 321 6.52 -2.56 -5.38
C SER A 321 7.50 -1.44 -5.00
N ASN A 322 7.56 -0.43 -5.86
CA ASN A 322 8.41 0.75 -5.71
C ASN A 322 7.61 1.87 -5.02
N PRO A 323 7.99 2.28 -3.80
CA PRO A 323 7.26 3.32 -3.08
C PRO A 323 7.30 4.69 -3.78
N SER A 324 8.33 4.97 -4.60
CA SER A 324 8.47 6.27 -5.27
C SER A 324 7.47 6.49 -6.41
N TRP A 325 6.75 5.44 -6.83
CA TRP A 325 5.74 5.53 -7.89
C TRP A 325 4.33 5.80 -7.38
N GLY A 326 4.13 5.83 -6.06
CA GLY A 326 2.85 6.16 -5.45
C GLY A 326 1.73 5.18 -5.81
N SER A 327 0.51 5.69 -5.96
CA SER A 327 -0.66 4.89 -6.32
C SER A 327 -0.65 4.52 -7.80
N TYR A 328 -1.56 3.62 -8.19
CA TYR A 328 -1.72 3.26 -9.59
C TYR A 328 -2.07 4.49 -10.45
N GLU A 329 -2.90 5.39 -9.92
CA GLU A 329 -3.34 6.61 -10.60
C GLU A 329 -2.17 7.56 -10.87
N SER A 330 -1.23 7.70 -9.93
CA SER A 330 0.00 8.47 -10.14
C SER A 330 0.93 7.79 -11.15
N PHE A 331 1.08 6.47 -11.05
CA PHE A 331 1.91 5.69 -11.97
C PHE A 331 1.37 5.74 -13.42
N SER A 332 0.05 5.63 -13.59
CA SER A 332 -0.62 5.53 -14.90
C SER A 332 -1.13 6.85 -15.45
N ASN A 333 -0.77 7.98 -14.85
CA ASN A 333 -1.28 9.29 -15.25
C ASN A 333 -0.97 9.56 -16.74
N PRO A 334 -1.92 10.06 -17.56
CA PRO A 334 -1.65 10.29 -18.98
C PRO A 334 -0.74 11.50 -19.26
N ASN A 335 -0.60 12.41 -18.29
CA ASN A 335 0.15 13.66 -18.40
C ASN A 335 1.45 13.63 -17.56
N SER A 336 1.65 12.60 -16.73
CA SER A 336 2.85 12.40 -15.90
C SER A 336 3.12 10.92 -15.66
N GLY A 337 4.27 10.52 -15.10
CA GLY A 337 4.55 9.10 -14.85
C GLY A 337 4.63 8.24 -16.13
N PHE A 338 4.24 6.95 -16.04
CA PHE A 338 4.35 6.00 -17.16
C PHE A 338 3.17 6.03 -18.13
N GLY A 339 2.04 6.65 -17.75
CA GLY A 339 0.91 6.82 -18.68
C GLY A 339 1.14 7.90 -19.74
N ALA A 340 2.15 8.75 -19.59
CA ALA A 340 2.60 9.70 -20.63
C ALA A 340 3.45 9.02 -21.72
N VAL A 341 3.93 7.80 -21.47
CA VAL A 341 4.72 7.02 -22.42
C VAL A 341 3.80 6.48 -23.52
N LYS A 342 4.20 6.61 -24.78
CA LYS A 342 3.53 6.02 -25.94
C LYS A 342 4.13 4.68 -26.32
N ASN A 343 5.46 4.57 -26.31
CA ASN A 343 6.19 3.38 -26.70
C ASN A 343 7.54 3.31 -25.97
N VAL A 344 8.04 2.08 -25.77
CA VAL A 344 9.38 1.81 -25.26
C VAL A 344 10.10 0.87 -26.23
N SER A 345 11.33 1.23 -26.61
CA SER A 345 12.22 0.39 -27.42
C SER A 345 13.43 -0.04 -26.60
N VAL A 346 13.46 -1.31 -26.18
CA VAL A 346 14.54 -1.85 -25.34
C VAL A 346 15.78 -2.14 -26.19
N LYS A 347 16.92 -1.58 -25.80
CA LYS A 347 18.21 -1.80 -26.47
C LYS A 347 19.04 -2.88 -25.77
N ASN A 348 19.10 -2.84 -24.45
CA ASN A 348 19.87 -3.79 -23.66
C ASN A 348 19.29 -3.95 -22.25
N ILE A 349 19.38 -5.17 -21.69
CA ILE A 349 19.07 -5.48 -20.29
C ILE A 349 20.16 -6.40 -19.74
N THR A 350 20.77 -6.03 -18.63
CA THR A 350 21.89 -6.77 -18.02
C THR A 350 21.73 -6.84 -16.51
N THR A 351 21.89 -8.02 -15.94
CA THR A 351 21.92 -8.20 -14.47
C THR A 351 23.29 -7.82 -13.96
N ASN A 352 23.36 -6.88 -13.01
CA ASN A 352 24.62 -6.47 -12.39
C ASN A 352 24.94 -7.30 -11.14
N GLY A 353 23.91 -7.80 -10.46
CA GLY A 353 24.08 -8.61 -9.26
C GLY A 353 22.74 -9.15 -8.77
N THR A 354 22.75 -10.39 -8.29
CA THR A 354 21.57 -11.08 -7.77
C THR A 354 21.94 -11.79 -6.48
N SER A 355 21.08 -11.68 -5.48
CA SER A 355 21.07 -12.48 -4.27
C SER A 355 19.72 -13.20 -4.15
N THR A 356 19.53 -13.97 -3.07
CA THR A 356 18.24 -14.62 -2.80
C THR A 356 17.08 -13.64 -2.68
N ASN A 357 17.34 -12.44 -2.16
CA ASN A 357 16.30 -11.48 -1.76
C ASN A 357 16.29 -10.19 -2.60
N SER A 358 17.37 -9.89 -3.32
CA SER A 358 17.51 -8.65 -4.08
C SER A 358 18.23 -8.88 -5.40
N ALA A 359 17.92 -8.06 -6.41
CA ALA A 359 18.65 -8.03 -7.66
C ALA A 359 18.80 -6.59 -8.17
N SER A 360 19.86 -6.36 -8.95
CA SER A 360 20.12 -5.11 -9.66
C SER A 360 20.22 -5.41 -11.15
N VAL A 361 19.39 -4.74 -11.94
CA VAL A 361 19.32 -4.90 -13.39
C VAL A 361 19.47 -3.55 -14.06
N ASN A 362 20.47 -3.41 -14.93
CA ASN A 362 20.60 -2.26 -15.80
C ASN A 362 19.79 -2.47 -17.08
N ALA A 363 19.14 -1.42 -17.55
CA ALA A 363 18.56 -1.39 -18.88
C ALA A 363 18.90 -0.09 -19.62
N THR A 364 19.07 -0.21 -20.92
CA THR A 364 19.14 0.93 -21.84
C THR A 364 17.99 0.80 -22.81
N TYR A 365 17.18 1.85 -22.95
CA TYR A 365 16.00 1.84 -23.80
C TYR A 365 15.60 3.26 -24.21
N ASP A 366 14.87 3.36 -25.30
CA ASP A 366 14.29 4.63 -25.76
C ASP A 366 12.83 4.71 -25.34
N VAL A 367 12.43 5.87 -24.85
CA VAL A 367 11.04 6.19 -24.50
C VAL A 367 10.53 7.22 -25.48
N THR A 368 9.44 6.92 -26.17
CA THR A 368 8.70 7.89 -26.96
C THR A 368 7.47 8.32 -26.17
N ASP A 369 7.32 9.61 -25.93
CA ASP A 369 6.13 10.16 -25.27
C ASP A 369 4.95 10.32 -26.26
N LYS A 370 3.78 10.69 -25.72
CA LYS A 370 2.57 10.91 -26.54
C LYS A 370 2.68 12.09 -27.51
N SER A 371 3.60 13.03 -27.28
CA SER A 371 3.90 14.13 -28.22
C SER A 371 4.80 13.69 -29.38
N GLY A 372 5.37 12.47 -29.31
CA GLY A 372 6.25 11.91 -30.34
C GLY A 372 7.74 12.17 -30.10
N LYS A 373 8.10 12.81 -28.99
CA LYS A 373 9.52 13.03 -28.62
C LYS A 373 10.10 11.75 -28.05
N THR A 374 11.30 11.39 -28.53
CA THR A 374 12.03 10.20 -28.08
C THR A 374 13.23 10.60 -27.21
N THR A 375 13.38 9.94 -26.05
CA THR A 375 14.48 10.14 -25.10
C THR A 375 15.16 8.80 -24.80
N SER A 376 16.49 8.74 -24.97
CA SER A 376 17.28 7.57 -24.56
C SER A 376 17.46 7.58 -23.04
N LEU A 377 17.15 6.47 -22.37
CA LEU A 377 17.34 6.31 -20.93
C LEU A 377 18.30 5.16 -20.64
N LYS A 378 19.18 5.41 -19.68
CA LYS A 378 19.99 4.39 -19.01
C LYS A 378 19.51 4.29 -17.57
N VAL A 379 19.06 3.13 -17.15
CA VAL A 379 18.35 2.96 -15.89
C VAL A 379 18.90 1.78 -15.10
N THR A 380 18.99 1.95 -13.79
CA THR A 380 19.20 0.88 -12.83
C THR A 380 17.88 0.54 -12.14
N PHE A 381 17.41 -0.69 -12.28
CA PHE A 381 16.27 -1.25 -11.56
C PHE A 381 16.78 -2.03 -10.35
N GLY A 382 16.28 -1.68 -9.16
CA GLY A 382 16.39 -2.56 -7.99
C GLY A 382 15.17 -3.45 -7.91
N LEU A 383 15.37 -4.73 -7.66
CA LEU A 383 14.30 -5.71 -7.47
C LEU A 383 14.42 -6.35 -6.09
N LYS A 384 13.27 -6.67 -5.51
CA LYS A 384 13.17 -7.47 -4.29
C LYS A 384 12.37 -8.74 -4.58
N ASN A 385 12.79 -9.84 -3.96
CA ASN A 385 12.02 -11.08 -3.98
C ASN A 385 10.87 -10.95 -2.97
N VAL A 386 9.64 -11.05 -3.46
CA VAL A 386 8.43 -11.09 -2.66
C VAL A 386 7.76 -12.43 -2.92
N ASN A 387 7.86 -13.35 -1.96
CA ASN A 387 7.21 -14.67 -2.01
C ASN A 387 7.60 -15.53 -3.22
N GLY A 388 8.84 -15.43 -3.71
CA GLY A 388 9.34 -16.16 -4.88
C GLY A 388 9.25 -15.38 -6.19
N ASP A 389 8.57 -14.22 -6.20
CA ASP A 389 8.45 -13.35 -7.36
C ASP A 389 9.34 -12.12 -7.24
N TRP A 390 10.06 -11.78 -8.31
CA TRP A 390 10.76 -10.51 -8.39
C TRP A 390 9.77 -9.35 -8.60
N LYS A 391 9.91 -8.31 -7.77
CA LYS A 391 9.18 -7.04 -7.91
C LYS A 391 10.16 -5.89 -8.02
N ILE A 392 9.92 -4.97 -8.95
CA ILE A 392 10.72 -3.73 -9.06
C ILE A 392 10.48 -2.88 -7.81
N SER A 393 11.51 -2.69 -6.99
CA SER A 393 11.46 -1.92 -5.74
C SER A 393 12.09 -0.54 -5.84
N SER A 394 12.94 -0.30 -6.85
CA SER A 394 13.52 1.02 -7.10
C SER A 394 13.83 1.23 -8.58
N TYR A 395 13.90 2.49 -8.97
CA TYR A 395 14.12 2.93 -10.33
C TYR A 395 15.01 4.17 -10.30
N LYS A 396 16.18 4.10 -10.92
CA LYS A 396 17.14 5.22 -10.97
C LYS A 396 17.59 5.45 -12.41
N ILE A 397 17.32 6.64 -12.93
CA ILE A 397 17.90 7.10 -14.19
C ILE A 397 19.36 7.48 -13.92
N ASN A 398 20.27 6.92 -14.72
CA ASN A 398 21.68 7.22 -14.66
C ASN A 398 21.97 8.37 -15.66
N PRO A 399 22.79 9.35 -15.27
CA PRO A 399 23.20 10.44 -16.17
C PRO A 399 24.00 9.95 -17.37
#